data_AF-A0A7S2A705-F1
#
_entry.id   AF-A0A7S2A705-F1
#
_cell.length_a   1.000
_cell.length_b   1.000
_cell.length_c   1.000
_cell.angle_alpha   90.00
_cell.angle_beta   90.00
_cell.angle_gamma   90.00
#
_symmetry.space_group_name_H-M   'P 1'
#
loop_
_entity.id
_entity.type
_entity.pdbx_description
1 polymer ?
#
loop_
_entity_poly.entity_id
_entity_poly.type
_entity_poly.pdbx_seq_one_letter_code
_entity_poly.pdbx_strand_id
1 'polypeptide(L)'
;LNLEFLRVQAAWECLRDPQQRRSYDEALRRREDREASKRAAEGGGAVGTVQLSEMQWEACDVVSEDEDGEGMDKNDGRGEVESYAQRVFLHPCRCGEMFEILEEEVVEMAAAVTAEGSSSKGDNDSPRAFLECRSCSLAICVVIDVALAEGV
;
A
#
# COMPACT_ATOMS: atom_id res chain seq x y z
N LEU A 1 -15.70 24.43 38.17
CA LEU A 1 -16.32 23.87 36.95
C LEU A 1 -15.38 22.84 36.36
N ASN A 2 -15.86 21.63 36.10
CA ASN A 2 -15.02 20.54 35.61
C ASN A 2 -14.89 20.64 34.08
N LEU A 3 -13.70 21.00 33.59
CA LEU A 3 -13.44 21.22 32.16
C LEU A 3 -13.61 19.95 31.33
N GLU A 4 -13.26 18.78 31.87
CA GLU A 4 -13.47 17.49 31.21
C GLU A 4 -14.96 17.20 31.00
N PHE A 5 -15.78 17.46 32.02
CA PHE A 5 -17.23 17.30 31.91
C PHE A 5 -17.83 18.19 30.81
N LEU A 6 -17.40 19.45 30.71
CA LEU A 6 -17.89 20.38 29.68
C LEU A 6 -17.46 19.94 28.27
N ARG A 7 -16.26 19.38 28.11
CA ARG A 7 -15.79 18.86 26.81
C ARG A 7 -16.61 17.64 26.36
N VAL A 8 -16.86 16.72 27.29
CA VAL A 8 -17.68 15.53 27.01
C VAL A 8 -19.11 15.94 26.66
N GLN A 9 -19.69 16.90 27.38
CA GLN A 9 -21.03 17.38 27.08
C GLN A 9 -21.12 18.09 25.72
N ALA A 10 -20.16 18.94 25.38
CA ALA A 10 -20.11 19.60 24.07
C ALA A 10 -19.97 18.59 22.92
N ALA A 11 -19.15 17.55 23.10
CA ALA A 11 -19.04 16.47 22.12
C ALA A 11 -20.36 15.71 21.98
N TRP A 12 -21.03 15.40 23.09
CA TRP A 12 -22.32 14.71 23.06
C TRP A 12 -23.40 15.54 22.35
N GLU A 13 -23.47 16.84 22.62
CA GLU A 13 -24.42 17.76 21.96
C GLU A 13 -24.17 17.82 20.44
N CYS A 14 -22.91 17.89 20.02
CA CYS A 14 -22.51 17.88 18.61
C CYS A 14 -22.87 16.55 17.90
N LEU A 15 -22.66 15.41 18.56
CA LEU A 15 -22.95 14.09 18.00
C LEU A 15 -24.45 13.73 18.00
N ARG A 16 -25.24 14.40 18.84
CA ARG A 16 -26.69 14.17 18.98
C ARG A 16 -27.49 14.69 17.78
N ASP A 17 -27.06 15.80 17.17
CA ASP A 17 -27.71 16.37 15.99
C ASP A 17 -27.11 15.76 14.69
N PRO A 18 -27.92 15.09 13.85
CA PRO A 18 -27.43 14.48 12.60
C PRO A 18 -26.75 15.46 11.64
N GLN A 19 -27.17 16.72 11.59
CA GLN A 19 -26.59 17.74 10.72
C GLN A 19 -25.24 18.20 11.26
N GLN A 20 -25.14 18.46 12.56
CA GLN A 20 -23.88 18.84 13.20
C GLN A 20 -22.86 17.71 13.15
N ARG A 21 -23.28 16.47 13.40
CA ARG A 21 -22.45 15.28 13.25
C ARG A 21 -21.88 15.17 11.83
N ARG A 22 -22.72 15.35 10.80
CA ARG A 22 -22.26 15.31 9.41
C ARG A 22 -21.20 16.37 9.12
N SER A 23 -21.42 17.61 9.56
CA SER A 23 -20.44 18.68 9.38
C SER A 23 -19.14 18.40 10.15
N TYR A 24 -19.22 17.81 11.34
CA TYR A 24 -18.07 17.36 12.11
C TYR A 24 -17.28 16.28 11.38
N ASP A 25 -17.95 15.22 10.91
CA ASP A 25 -17.34 14.10 10.17
C ASP A 25 -16.67 14.61 8.88
N GLU A 26 -17.31 15.54 8.18
CA GLU A 26 -16.75 16.12 6.96
C GLU A 26 -15.50 16.98 7.24
N ALA A 27 -15.50 17.73 8.34
CA ALA A 27 -14.33 18.50 8.77
C ALA A 27 -13.18 17.58 9.23
N LEU A 28 -13.52 16.47 9.88
CA LEU A 28 -12.57 15.43 10.28
C LEU A 28 -11.88 14.83 9.06
N ARG A 29 -12.67 14.37 8.08
CA ARG A 29 -12.13 13.83 6.81
C ARG A 29 -11.24 14.83 6.09
N ARG A 30 -11.66 16.09 5.96
CA ARG A 30 -10.83 17.14 5.33
C ARG A 30 -9.50 17.36 6.05
N ARG A 31 -9.47 17.22 7.38
CA ARG A 31 -8.23 17.32 8.15
C ARG A 31 -7.35 16.11 7.90
N GLU A 32 -7.93 14.90 7.91
CA GLU A 32 -7.23 13.66 7.61
C GLU A 32 -6.64 13.69 6.18
N ASP A 33 -7.39 14.13 5.18
CA ASP A 33 -6.91 14.28 3.80
C ASP A 33 -5.72 15.25 3.71
N ARG A 34 -5.77 16.37 4.44
CA ARG A 34 -4.66 17.34 4.50
C ARG A 34 -3.45 16.76 5.21
N GLU A 35 -3.67 16.03 6.29
CA GLU A 35 -2.59 15.37 7.04
C GLU A 35 -1.97 14.22 6.23
N ALA A 36 -2.77 13.46 5.49
CA ALA A 36 -2.31 12.42 4.57
C ALA A 36 -1.51 13.03 3.41
N SER A 37 -2.01 14.11 2.80
CA SER A 37 -1.28 14.84 1.75
C SER A 37 0.03 15.43 2.28
N LYS A 38 0.05 15.92 3.53
CA LYS A 38 1.27 16.41 4.17
C LYS A 38 2.26 15.27 4.47
N ARG A 39 1.79 14.12 4.98
CA ARG A 39 2.61 12.92 5.21
C ARG A 39 3.21 12.39 3.91
N ALA A 40 2.43 12.40 2.83
CA ALA A 40 2.90 12.06 1.49
C ALA A 40 3.97 13.05 1.00
N ALA A 41 3.77 14.35 1.19
CA ALA A 41 4.72 15.39 0.78
C ALA A 41 6.02 15.39 1.60
N GLU A 42 5.97 15.02 2.89
CA GLU A 42 7.13 15.06 3.79
C GLU A 42 7.85 13.70 3.91
N GLY A 43 7.38 12.64 3.24
CA GLY A 43 7.95 11.29 3.34
C GLY A 43 8.01 10.73 4.78
N GLY A 44 7.33 11.38 5.73
CA GLY A 44 7.63 11.35 7.16
C GLY A 44 6.79 10.39 7.99
N GLY A 45 6.02 9.50 7.35
CA GLY A 45 5.21 8.49 8.05
C GLY A 45 5.96 7.19 8.34
N ALA A 46 7.05 6.93 7.62
CA ALA A 46 7.78 5.66 7.72
C ALA A 46 8.61 5.58 9.01
N VAL A 47 8.38 4.54 9.79
CA VAL A 47 9.15 4.26 11.02
C VAL A 47 10.54 3.71 10.70
N GLY A 48 10.75 3.20 9.49
CA GLY A 48 12.03 2.70 9.02
C GLY A 48 12.09 2.62 7.50
N THR A 49 13.31 2.48 6.98
CA THR A 49 13.57 2.21 5.56
C THR A 49 14.07 0.79 5.42
N VAL A 50 13.56 0.05 4.42
CA VAL A 50 13.93 -1.33 4.09
C VAL A 50 14.26 -1.38 2.61
N GLN A 51 15.29 -2.13 2.21
CA GLN A 51 15.56 -2.34 0.78
C GLN A 51 14.64 -3.44 0.23
N LEU A 52 14.17 -3.32 -1.02
CA LEU A 52 13.35 -4.36 -1.63
C LEU A 52 14.09 -5.71 -1.66
N SER A 53 15.42 -5.67 -1.85
CA SER A 53 16.30 -6.83 -1.78
C SER A 53 16.40 -7.48 -0.38
N GLU A 54 16.02 -6.77 0.68
CA GLU A 54 15.91 -7.29 2.05
C GLU A 54 14.54 -7.92 2.35
N MET A 55 13.53 -7.68 1.50
CA MET A 55 12.22 -8.31 1.66
C MET A 55 12.26 -9.77 1.19
N GLN A 56 11.55 -10.63 1.90
CA GLN A 56 11.32 -12.01 1.46
C GLN A 56 10.37 -11.99 0.26
N TRP A 57 10.54 -12.86 -0.73
CA TRP A 57 9.56 -12.99 -1.81
C TRP A 57 8.98 -14.39 -1.87
N GLU A 58 7.70 -14.46 -2.24
CA GLU A 58 6.96 -15.69 -2.49
C GLU A 58 6.33 -15.61 -3.88
N ALA A 59 6.33 -16.74 -4.60
CA ALA A 59 5.65 -16.88 -5.88
C ALA A 59 4.26 -17.47 -5.66
N CYS A 60 3.23 -16.77 -6.09
CA CYS A 60 1.83 -17.17 -5.96
C CYS A 60 1.32 -17.64 -7.32
N ASP A 61 0.90 -18.90 -7.39
CA ASP A 61 0.20 -19.42 -8.57
C ASP A 61 -1.17 -18.75 -8.64
N VAL A 62 -1.37 -17.90 -9.65
CA VAL A 62 -2.70 -17.35 -9.90
C VAL A 62 -3.48 -18.38 -10.70
N VAL A 63 -4.43 -19.02 -10.05
CA VAL A 63 -5.42 -19.84 -10.74
C VAL A 63 -6.39 -18.90 -11.44
N SER A 64 -6.42 -18.90 -12.76
CA SER A 64 -7.48 -18.24 -13.52
C SER A 64 -8.79 -18.97 -13.20
N GLU A 65 -9.71 -18.31 -12.51
CA GLU A 65 -11.05 -18.83 -12.21
C GLU A 65 -11.98 -18.83 -13.45
N ASP A 66 -11.42 -18.93 -14.65
CA ASP A 66 -12.16 -19.08 -15.91
C ASP A 66 -12.51 -20.57 -16.14
N GLU A 67 -13.20 -21.19 -15.19
CA GLU A 67 -13.78 -22.54 -15.34
C GLU A 67 -15.32 -22.50 -15.28
N ASP A 68 -15.95 -21.76 -16.18
CA ASP A 68 -17.33 -22.00 -16.63
C ASP A 68 -17.35 -22.55 -18.07
N GLY A 69 -16.64 -23.65 -18.29
CA GLY A 69 -16.62 -24.38 -19.55
C GLY A 69 -17.26 -25.77 -19.45
N GLU A 70 -18.59 -25.86 -19.44
CA GLU A 70 -19.25 -27.15 -19.73
C GLU A 70 -19.05 -27.50 -21.21
N GLY A 71 -18.04 -28.33 -21.51
CA GLY A 71 -17.73 -28.77 -22.87
C GLY A 71 -16.87 -30.03 -22.91
N MET A 72 -17.53 -31.19 -22.90
CA MET A 72 -16.93 -32.52 -23.03
C MET A 72 -16.32 -32.72 -24.43
N ASP A 73 -14.99 -32.71 -24.58
CA ASP A 73 -14.30 -33.43 -25.65
C ASP A 73 -12.92 -33.93 -25.19
N LYS A 74 -12.62 -35.20 -25.49
CA LYS A 74 -11.43 -35.91 -25.03
C LYS A 74 -10.31 -35.68 -26.03
N ASN A 75 -9.28 -34.93 -25.63
CA ASN A 75 -8.01 -34.95 -26.34
C ASN A 75 -6.84 -35.15 -25.38
N ASP A 76 -6.15 -36.28 -25.56
CA ASP A 76 -4.89 -36.62 -24.92
C ASP A 76 -3.78 -35.72 -25.49
N GLY A 77 -3.57 -34.57 -24.87
CA GLY A 77 -2.54 -33.63 -25.27
C GLY A 77 -2.16 -32.77 -24.07
N ARG A 78 -1.08 -33.17 -23.39
CA ARG A 78 -0.33 -32.48 -22.34
C ARG A 78 -0.44 -30.94 -22.45
N GLY A 79 -1.49 -30.38 -21.88
CA GLY A 79 -1.73 -28.95 -21.82
C GLY A 79 -0.81 -28.37 -20.76
N GLU A 80 0.19 -27.63 -21.20
CA GLU A 80 1.00 -26.76 -20.34
C GLU A 80 0.05 -25.64 -19.90
N VAL A 81 -0.49 -25.76 -18.68
CA VAL A 81 -1.18 -24.64 -18.04
C VAL A 81 -0.10 -23.61 -17.77
N GLU A 82 -0.03 -22.56 -18.59
CA GLU A 82 0.85 -21.41 -18.36
C GLU A 82 0.37 -20.69 -17.09
N SER A 83 0.80 -21.21 -15.95
CA SER A 83 0.66 -20.55 -14.65
C SER A 83 1.50 -19.28 -14.68
N TYR A 84 0.85 -18.12 -14.64
CA TYR A 84 1.53 -16.87 -14.38
C TYR A 84 1.73 -16.76 -12.87
N ALA A 85 2.94 -17.05 -12.42
CA ALA A 85 3.29 -16.91 -11.01
C ALA A 85 3.54 -15.43 -10.70
N GLN A 86 2.70 -14.84 -9.84
CA GLN A 86 2.87 -13.47 -9.37
C GLN A 86 3.85 -13.46 -8.19
N ARG A 87 4.88 -12.60 -8.22
CA ARG A 87 5.77 -12.42 -7.06
C ARG A 87 5.22 -11.39 -6.09
N VAL A 88 5.26 -11.74 -4.80
CA VAL A 88 4.84 -10.89 -3.68
C VAL A 88 6.03 -10.71 -2.74
N PHE A 89 6.37 -9.46 -2.41
CA PHE A 89 7.43 -9.14 -1.47
C PHE A 89 6.83 -8.89 -0.07
N LEU A 90 7.45 -9.48 0.94
CA LEU A 90 6.97 -9.62 2.30
C LEU A 90 8.00 -9.13 3.31
N HIS A 91 7.55 -8.36 4.30
CA HIS A 91 8.39 -7.93 5.42
C HIS A 91 7.63 -8.03 6.76
N PRO A 92 8.22 -8.61 7.82
CA PRO A 92 7.52 -8.80 9.08
C PRO A 92 7.31 -7.46 9.81
N CYS A 93 6.08 -7.22 10.24
CA CYS A 93 5.76 -6.13 11.15
C CYS A 93 5.93 -6.57 12.61
N ARG A 94 6.34 -5.65 13.48
CA ARG A 94 6.46 -5.91 14.93
C ARG A 94 5.15 -6.27 15.63
N CYS A 95 4.00 -6.09 14.97
CA CYS A 95 2.69 -6.49 15.49
C CYS A 95 2.34 -7.97 15.19
N GLY A 96 3.11 -8.64 14.34
CA GLY A 96 2.87 -10.04 13.93
C GLY A 96 2.28 -10.22 12.52
N GLU A 97 1.80 -9.13 11.90
CA GLU A 97 1.36 -9.15 10.49
C GLU A 97 2.52 -8.90 9.51
N MET A 98 2.27 -9.05 8.22
CA MET A 98 3.22 -8.78 7.14
C MET A 98 2.91 -7.45 6.43
N PHE A 99 3.96 -6.76 5.99
CA PHE A 99 3.88 -5.81 4.89
C PHE A 99 3.95 -6.57 3.59
N GLU A 100 3.08 -6.25 2.64
CA GLU A 100 2.97 -6.89 1.33
C GLU A 100 3.04 -5.83 0.23
N ILE A 101 3.74 -6.15 -0.85
CA ILE A 101 3.77 -5.37 -2.10
C ILE A 101 3.93 -6.32 -3.28
N LEU A 102 3.11 -6.14 -4.31
CA LEU A 102 3.15 -6.97 -5.52
C LEU A 102 4.26 -6.52 -6.45
N GLU A 103 4.81 -7.46 -7.23
CA GLU A 103 5.81 -7.13 -8.25
C GLU A 103 5.30 -6.12 -9.29
N GLU A 104 4.02 -6.17 -9.67
CA GLU A 104 3.42 -5.17 -10.56
C GLU A 104 3.49 -3.75 -9.98
N GLU A 105 3.22 -3.58 -8.69
CA GLU A 105 3.29 -2.28 -8.00
C GLU A 105 4.74 -1.77 -7.92
N VAL A 106 5.71 -2.69 -7.71
CA VAL A 106 7.14 -2.36 -7.74
C VAL A 106 7.53 -1.83 -9.12
N VAL A 107 7.09 -2.50 -10.19
CA VAL A 107 7.37 -2.11 -11.58
C VAL A 107 6.74 -0.75 -11.90
N GLU A 108 5.48 -0.52 -11.50
CA GLU A 108 4.81 0.76 -11.69
C GLU A 108 5.55 1.92 -11.01
N MET A 109 5.98 1.72 -9.75
CA MET A 109 6.74 2.72 -9.00
C MET A 109 8.13 2.96 -9.58
N ALA A 110 8.78 1.92 -10.10
CA ALA A 110 10.05 2.06 -10.80
C ALA A 110 9.89 2.83 -12.13
N ALA A 111 8.84 2.53 -12.88
CA ALA A 111 8.55 3.18 -14.15
C ALA A 111 8.24 4.67 -13.99
N ALA A 112 7.49 5.05 -12.95
CA ALA A 112 7.17 6.45 -12.65
C ALA A 112 8.43 7.31 -12.55
N VAL A 113 9.47 6.85 -11.84
CA VAL A 113 10.75 7.59 -11.69
C VAL A 113 11.48 7.77 -13.03
N THR A 114 11.39 6.81 -13.95
CA THR A 114 12.06 6.89 -15.26
C THR A 114 11.35 7.81 -16.26
N ALA A 115 10.04 8.00 -16.12
CA ALA A 115 9.24 8.83 -17.01
C ALA A 115 9.39 10.33 -16.70
N GLU A 116 9.64 10.68 -15.44
CA GLU A 116 9.77 12.06 -14.99
C GLU A 116 11.25 12.45 -14.95
N GLY A 117 11.79 12.83 -16.11
CA GLY A 117 13.15 13.37 -16.25
C GLY A 117 13.34 14.68 -15.47
N SER A 118 13.45 14.61 -14.14
CA SER A 118 13.70 15.75 -13.28
C SER A 118 15.21 16.01 -13.17
N SER A 119 15.64 17.07 -13.85
CA SER A 119 17.00 17.60 -13.73
C SER A 119 17.18 18.31 -12.38
N SER A 120 17.54 17.58 -11.33
CA SER A 120 18.22 18.17 -10.18
C SER A 120 19.22 17.19 -9.57
N LYS A 121 20.51 17.55 -9.68
CA LYS A 121 21.66 16.91 -9.04
C LYS A 121 21.41 16.73 -7.53
N GLY A 122 21.32 15.48 -7.08
CA GLY A 122 21.41 15.07 -5.67
C GLY A 122 21.13 13.57 -5.49
N ASP A 123 22.21 12.79 -5.29
CA ASP A 123 22.32 11.44 -4.70
C ASP A 123 21.15 10.43 -4.82
N ASN A 124 21.34 9.41 -5.68
CA ASN A 124 20.63 8.11 -5.74
C ASN A 124 19.11 8.16 -5.49
N ASP A 125 18.37 8.64 -6.48
CA ASP A 125 16.91 8.67 -6.46
C ASP A 125 16.33 7.29 -6.83
N SER A 126 16.54 6.32 -5.95
CA SER A 126 15.89 5.02 -6.05
C SER A 126 14.39 5.18 -5.74
N PRO A 127 13.48 4.57 -6.53
CA PRO A 127 12.05 4.62 -6.29
C PRO A 127 11.70 4.16 -4.88
N ARG A 128 10.72 4.83 -4.24
CA ARG A 128 10.35 4.57 -2.84
C ARG A 128 8.86 4.26 -2.73
N ALA A 129 8.54 3.10 -2.18
CA ALA A 129 7.18 2.72 -1.81
C ALA A 129 6.93 2.99 -0.32
N PHE A 130 5.71 3.38 0.05
CA PHE A 130 5.30 3.48 1.45
C PHE A 130 4.25 2.41 1.74
N LEU A 131 4.60 1.45 2.60
CA LEU A 131 3.70 0.34 2.96
C LEU A 131 3.16 0.56 4.36
N GLU A 132 1.84 0.58 4.51
CA GLU A 132 1.15 0.70 5.80
C GLU A 132 0.70 -0.66 6.32
N CYS A 133 0.99 -0.94 7.59
CA CYS A 133 0.54 -2.16 8.23
C CYS A 133 -0.95 -2.06 8.54
N ARG A 134 -1.74 -3.01 8.04
CA ARG A 134 -3.20 -3.05 8.17
C ARG A 134 -3.69 -3.23 9.61
N SER A 135 -2.84 -3.77 10.49
CA SER A 135 -3.18 -4.04 11.90
C SER A 135 -2.77 -2.93 12.86
N CYS A 136 -1.60 -2.32 12.66
CA CYS A 136 -1.06 -1.32 13.59
C CYS A 136 -0.81 0.07 13.01
N SER A 137 -1.20 0.31 11.75
CA SER A 137 -1.03 1.58 11.03
C SER A 137 0.41 2.08 10.95
N LEU A 138 1.39 1.20 11.21
CA LEU A 138 2.80 1.52 11.06
C LEU A 138 3.16 1.56 9.58
N ALA A 139 3.85 2.60 9.13
CA ALA A 139 4.38 2.63 7.77
C ALA A 139 5.87 2.30 7.73
N ILE A 140 6.31 1.65 6.66
CA ILE A 140 7.72 1.52 6.28
C ILE A 140 7.96 2.11 4.89
N CYS A 141 9.17 2.56 4.63
CA CYS A 141 9.60 3.01 3.32
C CYS A 141 10.43 1.89 2.67
N VAL A 142 9.99 1.37 1.53
CA VAL A 142 10.73 0.37 0.76
C VAL A 142 11.48 1.07 -0.36
N VAL A 143 12.80 0.90 -0.41
CA VAL A 143 13.64 1.41 -1.49
C VAL A 143 13.75 0.34 -2.57
N ILE A 144 13.31 0.69 -3.78
CA ILE A 144 13.27 -0.21 -4.93
C ILE A 144 14.58 -0.04 -5.72
N ASP A 145 15.30 -1.13 -5.90
CA ASP A 145 16.50 -1.18 -6.70
C ASP A 145 16.13 -1.25 -8.20
N VAL A 146 16.35 -0.17 -8.96
CA VAL A 146 16.00 -0.10 -10.40
C VAL A 146 16.66 -1.21 -11.23
N ALA A 147 17.83 -1.70 -10.82
CA ALA A 147 18.54 -2.79 -11.48
C ALA A 147 17.84 -4.17 -11.37
N LEU A 148 16.94 -4.37 -10.39
CA LEU A 148 16.13 -5.58 -10.26
C LEU A 148 14.84 -5.51 -11.08
N ALA A 149 14.40 -4.30 -11.49
CA ALA A 149 13.20 -4.09 -12.28
C ALA A 149 13.42 -4.34 -13.79
N GLU A 150 14.67 -4.28 -14.28
CA GLU A 150 15.00 -4.51 -15.70
C GLU A 150 15.39 -5.97 -16.04
N GLY A 151 15.35 -6.89 -15.06
CA GLY A 151 15.87 -8.25 -15.18
C GLY A 151 14.89 -9.38 -14.87
N VAL A 152 13.59 -9.09 -14.82
CA VAL A 152 12.51 -10.09 -14.72
C VAL A 152 11.99 -10.42 -16.11
#